data_AF-A0A644Y8Z5-F1
#
_entry.id   AF-A0A644Y8Z5-F1
#
_cell.length_a   1.000
_cell.length_b   1.000
_cell.length_c   1.000
_cell.angle_alpha   90.00
_cell.angle_beta   90.00
_cell.angle_gamma   90.00
#
_symmetry.space_group_name_H-M   'P 1'
#
loop_
_entity.id
_entity.type
_entity.pdbx_description
1 polymer ?
#
loop_
_entity_poly.entity_id
_entity_poly.type
_entity_poly.pdbx_seq_one_letter_code
_entity_poly.pdbx_strand_id
1 'polypeptide(L)'
;MRDFPRDLEEAESERINIAVVGKPNVGKSSLVNALLGEERSIVSDIPGTTRDSIDTPFTRDGREFVIVDTAGIRRKRSVEDETIERYSVIRSLAAIRRADVVLIVCDASQGLSEQDVRIAGYAHEEGKASVLIVNKWDLIEKDTNTMNRFKKDLGVDLAFMDYVPMLFISAKNGQRVGKVLEAVVSSFEQSRRRITTGQLNDTVSEAIMMNAPPSDKGRNLKIYFATQASVQPPTFIIFVNDTEIVHFSYERYMENFFRKSFGFEGTPIRLIFRNRKKDSEQ
;
A
#
# COMPACT_ATOMS: atom_id res chain seq x y z
N MET A 1 -32.33 31.10 19.91
CA MET A 1 -30.97 30.53 20.03
C MET A 1 -30.86 29.54 18.88
N ARG A 2 -29.97 29.80 17.91
CA ARG A 2 -29.94 29.10 16.61
C ARG A 2 -29.60 27.62 16.80
N ASP A 3 -30.43 26.75 16.23
CA ASP A 3 -30.13 25.34 16.02
C ASP A 3 -28.86 25.22 15.16
N PHE A 4 -27.83 24.62 15.72
CA PHE A 4 -26.72 24.07 14.96
C PHE A 4 -27.05 22.61 14.66
N PRO A 5 -27.10 22.16 13.40
CA PRO A 5 -27.24 20.75 13.10
C PRO A 5 -26.01 20.00 13.63
N ARG A 6 -26.22 19.05 14.55
CA ARG A 6 -25.21 18.10 15.05
C ARG A 6 -25.14 16.85 14.17
N ASP A 7 -25.14 17.03 12.85
CA ASP A 7 -25.13 15.91 11.88
C ASP A 7 -23.84 15.90 11.03
N LEU A 8 -22.70 16.19 11.66
CA LEU A 8 -21.37 16.10 11.03
C LEU A 8 -20.40 15.20 11.82
N GLU A 9 -20.92 14.17 12.49
CA GLU A 9 -20.10 13.08 13.01
C GLU A 9 -20.19 11.86 12.06
N GLU A 10 -19.13 11.71 11.27
CA GLU A 10 -18.60 10.44 10.74
C GLU A 10 -19.44 9.68 9.69
N ALA A 11 -19.65 10.30 8.53
CA ALA A 11 -19.44 9.53 7.31
C ALA A 11 -17.92 9.26 7.25
N GLU A 12 -17.47 8.01 7.49
CA GLU A 12 -16.13 7.60 7.08
C GLU A 12 -15.95 8.07 5.63
N SER A 13 -15.10 9.08 5.43
CA SER A 13 -14.93 9.67 4.12
C SER A 13 -14.48 8.58 3.15
N GLU A 14 -15.31 8.25 2.15
CA GLU A 14 -14.97 7.31 1.06
C GLU A 14 -13.80 7.81 0.19
N ARG A 15 -13.30 9.01 0.49
CA ARG A 15 -12.18 9.65 -0.17
C ARG A 15 -10.88 8.88 0.05
N ILE A 16 -10.22 8.51 -1.04
CA ILE A 16 -8.93 7.82 -1.01
C ILE A 16 -7.80 8.83 -1.19
N ASN A 17 -6.91 8.92 -0.20
CA ASN A 17 -5.70 9.74 -0.29
C ASN A 17 -4.58 8.96 -0.98
N ILE A 18 -4.05 9.53 -2.06
CA ILE A 18 -3.02 8.91 -2.91
C ILE A 18 -1.73 9.71 -2.80
N ALA A 19 -0.63 9.07 -2.39
CA ALA A 19 0.71 9.63 -2.55
C ALA A 19 1.37 9.08 -3.81
N VAL A 20 1.98 9.96 -4.61
CA VAL A 20 2.77 9.56 -5.79
C VAL A 20 4.24 9.78 -5.49
N VAL A 21 4.99 8.71 -5.28
CA VAL A 21 6.39 8.74 -4.83
C VAL A 21 7.33 8.05 -5.83
N GLY A 22 8.63 8.30 -5.67
CA GLY A 22 9.67 7.77 -6.54
C GLY A 22 10.70 8.83 -6.93
N LYS A 23 11.80 8.40 -7.54
CA LYS A 23 12.90 9.28 -7.95
C LYS A 23 12.51 10.48 -8.82
N PRO A 24 13.28 11.58 -8.84
CA PRO A 24 13.11 12.64 -9.84
C PRO A 24 13.00 12.08 -11.28
N ASN A 25 12.25 12.74 -12.16
CA ASN A 25 12.18 12.43 -13.59
C ASN A 25 11.65 11.04 -14.03
N VAL A 26 11.21 10.18 -13.10
CA VAL A 26 10.49 8.92 -13.41
C VAL A 26 9.09 9.13 -14.01
N GLY A 27 8.61 10.37 -14.07
CA GLY A 27 7.34 10.75 -14.69
C GLY A 27 6.14 10.88 -13.75
N LYS A 28 6.38 11.10 -12.44
CA LYS A 28 5.31 11.38 -11.45
C LYS A 28 4.37 12.52 -11.88
N SER A 29 4.91 13.65 -12.35
CA SER A 29 4.10 14.80 -12.78
C SER A 29 3.26 14.48 -14.01
N SER A 30 3.81 13.71 -14.94
CA SER A 30 3.05 13.23 -16.11
C SER A 30 1.93 12.29 -15.68
N LEU A 31 2.19 11.38 -14.73
CA LEU A 31 1.17 10.48 -14.20
C LEU A 31 0.05 11.26 -13.49
N VAL A 32 0.39 12.17 -12.59
CA VAL A 32 -0.59 13.02 -11.89
C VAL A 32 -1.44 13.81 -12.89
N ASN A 33 -0.82 14.42 -13.90
CA ASN A 33 -1.57 15.16 -14.92
C ASN A 33 -2.48 14.24 -15.76
N ALA A 34 -2.01 13.04 -16.11
CA ALA A 34 -2.82 12.08 -16.85
C ALA A 34 -4.02 11.60 -16.02
N LEU A 35 -3.83 11.34 -14.73
CA LEU A 35 -4.91 10.97 -13.81
C LEU A 35 -5.94 12.09 -13.65
N LEU A 36 -5.49 13.34 -13.54
CA LEU A 36 -6.35 14.52 -13.40
C LEU A 36 -7.01 14.97 -14.72
N GLY A 37 -6.43 14.60 -15.86
CA GLY A 37 -6.85 15.06 -17.19
C GLY A 37 -7.62 14.03 -18.03
N GLU A 38 -7.77 12.78 -17.58
CA GLU A 38 -8.64 11.81 -18.24
C GLU A 38 -10.11 12.32 -18.21
N GLU A 39 -10.87 12.12 -19.29
CA GLU A 39 -12.13 12.79 -19.69
C GLU A 39 -13.32 12.75 -18.68
N ARG A 40 -13.11 12.29 -17.45
CA ARG A 40 -14.13 12.17 -16.40
C ARG A 40 -13.68 12.66 -15.02
N SER A 41 -12.50 13.29 -14.89
CA SER A 41 -12.11 13.90 -13.61
C SER A 41 -12.66 15.32 -13.45
N ILE A 42 -13.48 15.51 -12.42
CA ILE A 42 -13.87 16.85 -11.96
C ILE A 42 -12.90 17.26 -10.86
N VAL A 43 -12.11 18.29 -11.11
CA VAL A 43 -11.23 18.89 -10.10
C VAL A 43 -12.07 19.85 -9.27
N SER A 44 -12.03 19.67 -7.95
CA SER A 44 -12.83 20.49 -7.03
C SER A 44 -12.00 21.66 -6.51
N ASP A 45 -12.30 22.87 -6.98
CA ASP A 45 -11.73 24.10 -6.44
C ASP A 45 -12.50 24.50 -5.17
N ILE A 46 -12.32 23.81 -4.04
CA ILE A 46 -12.88 24.27 -2.75
C ILE A 46 -11.87 25.26 -2.15
N PRO A 47 -12.15 26.57 -2.15
CA PRO A 47 -11.27 27.56 -1.55
C PRO A 47 -11.62 27.65 -0.05
N GLY A 48 -10.73 27.25 0.86
CA GLY A 48 -11.17 27.17 2.26
C GLY A 48 -10.17 27.05 3.40
N THR A 49 -8.99 26.44 3.27
CA THR A 49 -8.03 26.44 4.39
C THR A 49 -6.61 26.70 3.94
N THR A 50 -5.85 27.46 4.74
CA THR A 50 -4.48 27.90 4.48
C THR A 50 -3.44 26.75 4.51
N ARG A 51 -3.88 25.49 4.48
CA ARG A 51 -3.07 24.27 4.28
C ARG A 51 -3.35 23.56 2.94
N ASP A 52 -4.38 23.96 2.19
CA ASP A 52 -4.93 23.23 1.03
C ASP A 52 -4.24 23.51 -0.33
N SER A 53 -3.22 24.36 -0.39
CA SER A 53 -2.55 24.69 -1.67
C SER A 53 -1.65 23.57 -2.23
N ILE A 54 -1.54 22.45 -1.51
CA ILE A 54 -0.55 21.40 -1.75
C ILE A 54 -1.18 20.08 -2.21
N ASP A 55 -2.42 19.80 -1.88
CA ASP A 55 -3.11 18.57 -2.31
C ASP A 55 -4.09 18.87 -3.45
N THR A 56 -4.53 17.85 -4.18
CA THR A 56 -5.46 18.04 -5.31
C THR A 56 -6.61 17.04 -5.24
N PRO A 57 -7.81 17.48 -4.82
CA PRO A 57 -9.01 16.65 -4.86
C PRO A 57 -9.50 16.48 -6.30
N PHE A 58 -9.97 15.28 -6.62
CA PHE A 58 -10.67 14.99 -7.88
C PHE A 58 -11.68 13.86 -7.69
N THR A 59 -12.71 13.84 -8.52
CA THR A 59 -13.70 12.75 -8.54
C THR A 59 -13.53 11.92 -9.79
N ARG A 60 -13.61 10.60 -9.70
CA ARG A 60 -13.65 9.70 -10.86
C ARG A 60 -14.67 8.58 -10.64
N ASP A 61 -15.57 8.40 -11.61
CA ASP A 61 -16.61 7.37 -11.59
C ASP A 61 -17.42 7.36 -10.28
N GLY A 62 -17.72 8.55 -9.76
CA GLY A 62 -18.48 8.74 -8.52
C GLY A 62 -17.68 8.58 -7.21
N ARG A 63 -16.39 8.22 -7.27
CA ARG A 63 -15.51 8.13 -6.08
C ARG A 63 -14.63 9.36 -5.92
N GLU A 64 -14.46 9.79 -4.67
CA GLU A 64 -13.57 10.89 -4.33
C GLU A 64 -12.12 10.42 -4.12
N PHE A 65 -11.18 11.19 -4.63
CA PHE A 65 -9.76 10.97 -4.47
C PHE A 65 -9.05 12.27 -4.12
N VAL A 66 -7.94 12.17 -3.40
CA VAL A 66 -7.03 13.30 -3.19
C VAL A 66 -5.61 12.86 -3.52
N ILE A 67 -4.96 13.58 -4.43
CA ILE A 67 -3.51 13.42 -4.61
C ILE A 67 -2.81 14.28 -3.56
N VAL A 68 -2.07 13.64 -2.67
CA VAL A 68 -1.34 14.28 -1.58
C VAL A 68 -0.03 14.87 -2.10
N ASP A 69 0.31 16.08 -1.67
CA ASP A 69 1.55 16.80 -1.99
C ASP A 69 1.85 16.96 -3.49
N THR A 70 0.86 17.41 -4.26
CA THR A 70 1.01 17.78 -5.67
C THR A 70 1.89 19.02 -5.86
N ALA A 71 2.05 19.90 -4.87
CA ALA A 71 2.93 21.06 -4.98
C ALA A 71 4.40 20.66 -5.22
N GLY A 72 4.90 19.60 -4.57
CA GLY A 72 6.23 19.06 -4.82
C GLY A 72 6.42 18.50 -6.24
N ILE A 73 5.33 18.03 -6.85
CA ILE A 73 5.31 17.45 -8.20
C ILE A 73 5.21 18.55 -9.28
N ARG A 74 4.48 19.64 -9.02
CA ARG A 74 4.31 20.78 -9.93
C ARG A 74 5.51 21.72 -9.95
N ARG A 75 6.19 21.96 -8.82
CA ARG A 75 7.36 22.86 -8.72
C ARG A 75 8.63 22.33 -9.40
N LYS A 76 8.79 21.02 -9.58
CA LYS A 76 9.99 20.43 -10.23
C LYS A 76 10.15 20.78 -11.72
N ARG A 77 9.14 21.39 -12.36
CA ARG A 77 9.28 21.91 -13.74
C ARG A 77 10.13 23.17 -13.85
N SER A 78 10.41 23.88 -12.75
CA SER A 78 10.94 25.25 -12.80
C SER A 78 12.28 25.50 -12.12
N VAL A 79 12.92 24.53 -11.44
CA VAL A 79 14.19 24.77 -10.72
C VAL A 79 15.14 23.57 -10.83
N GLU A 80 16.30 23.80 -11.44
CA GLU A 80 17.48 22.93 -11.46
C GLU A 80 18.36 23.26 -10.24
N ASP A 81 18.09 22.70 -9.07
CA ASP A 81 18.97 22.87 -7.91
C ASP A 81 19.14 21.54 -7.15
N GLU A 82 20.40 21.12 -6.95
CA GLU A 82 20.77 19.89 -6.21
C GLU A 82 20.31 19.91 -4.74
N THR A 83 20.09 21.10 -4.16
CA THR A 83 19.52 21.25 -2.81
C THR A 83 18.10 20.68 -2.70
N ILE A 84 17.40 20.42 -3.81
CA ILE A 84 16.03 19.92 -3.86
C ILE A 84 15.92 18.41 -3.55
N GLU A 85 16.99 17.62 -3.72
CA GLU A 85 16.89 16.15 -3.61
C GLU A 85 16.58 15.66 -2.20
N ARG A 86 17.27 16.17 -1.16
CA ARG A 86 16.99 15.81 0.24
C ARG A 86 15.58 16.23 0.66
N TYR A 87 15.14 17.43 0.26
CA TYR A 87 13.78 17.90 0.50
C TYR A 87 12.74 17.05 -0.23
N SER A 88 13.07 16.47 -1.39
CA SER A 88 12.19 15.57 -2.13
C SER A 88 11.93 14.26 -1.39
N VAL A 89 12.91 13.72 -0.66
CA VAL A 89 12.73 12.51 0.15
C VAL A 89 11.86 12.81 1.36
N ILE A 90 12.16 13.86 2.13
CA ILE A 90 11.37 14.26 3.31
C ILE A 90 9.90 14.48 2.95
N ARG A 91 9.64 15.15 1.83
CA ARG A 91 8.29 15.33 1.28
C ARG A 91 7.61 14.01 0.93
N SER A 92 8.33 13.09 0.29
CA SER A 92 7.78 11.77 -0.03
C SER A 92 7.39 11.01 1.23
N LEU A 93 8.21 11.05 2.29
CA LEU A 93 7.87 10.41 3.57
C LEU A 93 6.64 11.05 4.22
N ALA A 94 6.53 12.38 4.20
CA ALA A 94 5.37 13.10 4.72
C ALA A 94 4.08 12.78 3.93
N ALA A 95 4.18 12.68 2.60
CA ALA A 95 3.07 12.29 1.74
C ALA A 95 2.62 10.84 2.01
N ILE A 96 3.57 9.90 2.17
CA ILE A 96 3.30 8.49 2.50
C ILE A 96 2.48 8.39 3.79
N ARG A 97 2.86 9.09 4.87
CA ARG A 97 2.12 9.05 6.14
C ARG A 97 0.66 9.45 6.00
N ARG A 98 0.38 10.45 5.15
CA ARG A 98 -0.96 11.00 4.91
C ARG A 98 -1.78 10.22 3.89
N ALA A 99 -1.17 9.31 3.14
CA ALA A 99 -1.85 8.53 2.11
C ALA A 99 -2.50 7.27 2.68
N ASP A 100 -3.56 6.84 2.00
CA ASP A 100 -4.15 5.52 2.15
C ASP A 100 -3.47 4.52 1.20
N VAL A 101 -3.19 4.98 -0.03
CA VAL A 101 -2.51 4.21 -1.07
C VAL A 101 -1.31 4.97 -1.62
N VAL A 102 -0.17 4.28 -1.74
CA VAL A 102 1.09 4.82 -2.27
C VAL A 102 1.34 4.27 -3.68
N LEU A 103 1.41 5.16 -4.66
CA LEU A 103 1.89 4.84 -6.01
C LEU A 103 3.42 5.00 -6.03
N ILE A 104 4.13 3.87 -6.06
CA ILE A 104 5.59 3.83 -6.16
C ILE A 104 5.93 3.84 -7.66
N VAL A 105 6.45 4.96 -8.17
CA VAL A 105 6.71 5.13 -9.60
C VAL A 105 8.18 4.92 -9.91
N CYS A 106 8.49 4.00 -10.82
CA CYS A 106 9.83 3.79 -11.38
C CYS A 106 9.83 3.98 -12.90
N ASP A 107 11.03 4.18 -13.46
CA ASP A 107 11.24 4.29 -14.89
C ASP A 107 11.61 2.91 -15.46
N ALA A 108 10.82 2.42 -16.42
CA ALA A 108 11.08 1.13 -17.06
C ALA A 108 12.48 1.04 -17.70
N SER A 109 13.05 2.15 -18.14
CA SER A 109 14.38 2.16 -18.76
C SER A 109 15.53 2.08 -17.75
N GLN A 110 15.27 2.32 -16.47
CA GLN A 110 16.28 2.39 -15.41
C GLN A 110 16.08 1.33 -14.32
N GLY A 111 14.91 0.69 -14.25
CA GLY A 111 14.57 -0.24 -13.18
C GLY A 111 14.37 0.46 -11.83
N LEU A 112 14.46 -0.30 -10.74
CA LEU A 112 14.45 0.25 -9.39
C LEU A 112 15.87 0.58 -8.96
N SER A 113 15.99 1.70 -8.25
CA SER A 113 17.23 2.06 -7.60
C SER A 113 17.14 1.91 -6.08
N GLU A 114 18.28 1.99 -5.38
CA GLU A 114 18.32 1.97 -3.92
C GLU A 114 17.37 2.99 -3.25
N GLN A 115 17.22 4.17 -3.85
CA GLN A 115 16.31 5.19 -3.32
C GLN A 115 14.84 4.77 -3.48
N ASP A 116 14.48 4.16 -4.61
CA ASP A 116 13.11 3.69 -4.84
C ASP A 116 12.78 2.53 -3.89
N VAL A 117 13.72 1.59 -3.71
CA VAL A 117 13.60 0.49 -2.74
C VAL A 117 13.46 1.02 -1.32
N ARG A 118 14.22 2.05 -0.92
CA ARG A 118 14.10 2.68 0.41
C ARG A 118 12.74 3.36 0.61
N ILE A 119 12.24 4.07 -0.39
CA ILE A 119 10.91 4.71 -0.33
C ILE A 119 9.81 3.64 -0.24
N ALA A 120 9.94 2.54 -1.00
CA ALA A 120 9.04 1.40 -0.96
C ALA A 120 9.04 0.72 0.42
N GLY A 121 10.23 0.47 0.98
CA GLY A 121 10.41 -0.06 2.34
C GLY A 121 9.72 0.81 3.38
N TYR A 122 9.87 2.14 3.28
CA TYR A 122 9.17 3.05 4.18
C TYR A 122 7.65 2.97 4.06
N ALA A 123 7.10 2.89 2.84
CA ALA A 123 5.66 2.71 2.64
C ALA A 123 5.15 1.38 3.23
N HIS A 124 5.94 0.31 3.10
CA HIS A 124 5.66 -0.99 3.70
C HIS A 124 5.64 -0.93 5.24
N GLU A 125 6.66 -0.33 5.85
CA GLU A 125 6.78 -0.18 7.31
C GLU A 125 5.62 0.64 7.91
N GLU A 126 5.24 1.73 7.24
CA GLU A 126 4.07 2.55 7.59
C GLU A 126 2.73 1.82 7.37
N GLY A 127 2.75 0.60 6.82
CA GLY A 127 1.57 -0.22 6.63
C GLY A 127 0.66 0.26 5.51
N LYS A 128 1.20 1.01 4.53
CA LYS A 128 0.41 1.61 3.46
C LYS A 128 0.12 0.61 2.36
N ALA A 129 -1.12 0.61 1.88
CA ALA A 129 -1.45 -0.04 0.63
C ALA A 129 -0.61 0.60 -0.49
N SER A 130 -0.17 -0.19 -1.46
CA SER A 130 0.82 0.24 -2.44
C SER A 130 0.55 -0.38 -3.81
N VAL A 131 0.93 0.35 -4.86
CA VAL A 131 0.93 -0.11 -6.26
C VAL A 131 2.26 0.31 -6.88
N LEU A 132 2.95 -0.63 -7.53
CA LEU A 132 4.17 -0.33 -8.28
C LEU A 132 3.80 0.08 -9.70
N ILE A 133 4.20 1.29 -10.08
CA ILE A 133 3.96 1.87 -11.39
C ILE A 133 5.28 1.90 -12.18
N VAL A 134 5.39 1.01 -13.15
CA VAL A 134 6.51 0.94 -14.09
C VAL A 134 6.17 1.83 -15.29
N ASN A 135 6.61 3.08 -15.23
CA ASN A 135 6.27 4.12 -16.20
C ASN A 135 7.26 4.15 -17.39
N LYS A 136 6.91 4.90 -18.44
CA LYS A 136 7.66 5.00 -19.70
C LYS A 136 7.78 3.67 -20.45
N TRP A 137 6.78 2.79 -20.27
CA TRP A 137 6.75 1.49 -20.91
C TRP A 137 6.70 1.56 -22.44
N ASP A 138 6.33 2.70 -23.01
CA ASP A 138 6.40 2.99 -24.44
C ASP A 138 7.84 3.00 -24.98
N LEU A 139 8.84 3.33 -24.16
CA LEU A 139 10.25 3.41 -24.56
C LEU A 139 10.94 2.04 -24.61
N ILE A 140 10.32 1.00 -24.05
CA ILE A 140 10.90 -0.34 -24.01
C ILE A 140 10.56 -1.09 -25.29
N GLU A 141 11.58 -1.61 -25.98
CA GLU A 141 11.40 -2.59 -27.05
C GLU A 141 10.95 -3.93 -26.45
N LYS A 142 9.90 -4.50 -27.04
CA LYS A 142 9.16 -5.60 -26.43
C LYS A 142 9.30 -6.85 -27.28
N ASP A 143 9.69 -7.94 -26.62
CA ASP A 143 9.51 -9.30 -27.09
C ASP A 143 8.50 -10.04 -26.21
N THR A 144 8.24 -11.30 -26.53
CA THR A 144 7.28 -12.16 -25.82
C THR A 144 7.55 -12.29 -24.32
N ASN A 145 8.80 -12.12 -23.87
CA ASN A 145 9.23 -12.37 -22.49
C ASN A 145 9.64 -11.10 -21.73
N THR A 146 9.69 -9.93 -22.38
CA THR A 146 10.13 -8.67 -21.76
C THR A 146 9.37 -8.39 -20.46
N MET A 147 8.03 -8.45 -20.46
CA MET A 147 7.24 -8.15 -19.26
C MET A 147 7.50 -9.12 -18.11
N ASN A 148 7.70 -10.40 -18.40
CA ASN A 148 7.97 -11.41 -17.37
C ASN A 148 9.36 -11.23 -16.74
N ARG A 149 10.37 -10.86 -17.55
CA ARG A 149 11.71 -10.52 -17.04
C ARG A 149 11.65 -9.33 -16.09
N PHE A 150 11.03 -8.24 -16.51
CA PHE A 150 10.83 -7.06 -15.65
C PHE A 150 10.12 -7.40 -14.34
N LYS A 151 9.02 -8.17 -14.39
CA LYS A 151 8.32 -8.59 -13.16
C LYS A 151 9.22 -9.39 -12.23
N LYS A 152 10.03 -10.30 -12.78
CA LYS A 152 10.95 -11.13 -11.99
C LYS A 152 12.03 -10.27 -11.34
N ASP A 153 12.67 -9.40 -12.11
CA ASP A 153 13.76 -8.55 -11.62
C ASP A 153 13.27 -7.58 -10.55
N LEU A 154 12.15 -6.89 -10.80
CA LEU A 154 11.50 -6.00 -9.82
C LEU A 154 11.02 -6.78 -8.57
N GLY A 155 10.59 -8.02 -8.75
CA GLY A 155 10.17 -8.90 -7.65
C GLY A 155 11.33 -9.34 -6.76
N VAL A 156 12.56 -9.41 -7.29
CA VAL A 156 13.76 -9.63 -6.48
C VAL A 156 14.08 -8.38 -5.65
N ASP A 157 14.07 -7.21 -6.28
CA ASP A 157 14.38 -5.94 -5.62
C ASP A 157 13.35 -5.57 -4.53
N LEU A 158 12.10 -5.98 -4.71
CA LEU A 158 10.98 -5.74 -3.79
C LEU A 158 10.44 -7.03 -3.17
N ALA A 159 11.31 -7.99 -2.84
CA ALA A 159 10.89 -9.28 -2.27
C ALA A 159 10.10 -9.16 -0.93
N PHE A 160 10.26 -8.05 -0.20
CA PHE A 160 9.49 -7.73 1.02
C PHE A 160 8.09 -7.15 0.73
N MET A 161 7.79 -6.88 -0.54
CA MET A 161 6.54 -6.34 -1.07
C MET A 161 6.01 -7.19 -2.22
N ASP A 162 6.15 -8.52 -2.13
CA ASP A 162 5.67 -9.48 -3.13
C ASP A 162 4.15 -9.42 -3.38
N TYR A 163 3.41 -8.82 -2.44
CA TYR A 163 1.98 -8.55 -2.53
C TYR A 163 1.61 -7.35 -3.41
N VAL A 164 2.57 -6.53 -3.86
CA VAL A 164 2.27 -5.28 -4.55
C VAL A 164 1.92 -5.52 -6.03
N PRO A 165 0.75 -5.05 -6.52
CA PRO A 165 0.41 -5.13 -7.92
C PRO A 165 1.35 -4.24 -8.75
N MET A 166 1.84 -4.78 -9.86
CA MET A 166 2.74 -4.09 -10.78
C MET A 166 2.01 -3.70 -12.06
N LEU A 167 1.93 -2.39 -12.34
CA LEU A 167 1.33 -1.83 -13.55
C LEU A 167 2.39 -1.22 -14.46
N PHE A 168 2.41 -1.69 -15.70
CA PHE A 168 3.27 -1.16 -16.77
C PHE A 168 2.47 -0.16 -17.60
N ILE A 169 2.85 1.12 -17.56
CA ILE A 169 2.09 2.23 -18.15
C ILE A 169 2.98 3.17 -18.96
N SER A 170 2.34 4.01 -19.78
CA SER A 170 2.94 5.23 -20.32
C SER A 170 2.08 6.41 -19.95
N ALA A 171 2.50 7.18 -18.93
CA ALA A 171 1.81 8.41 -18.55
C ALA A 171 1.82 9.47 -19.65
N LYS A 172 2.84 9.45 -20.54
CA LYS A 172 2.95 10.39 -21.66
C LYS A 172 1.90 10.11 -22.74
N ASN A 173 1.68 8.83 -23.05
CA ASN A 173 0.81 8.41 -24.16
C ASN A 173 -0.58 7.94 -23.66
N GLY A 174 -0.86 8.04 -22.36
CA GLY A 174 -2.10 7.56 -21.75
C GLY A 174 -2.22 6.03 -21.65
N GLN A 175 -1.21 5.27 -22.06
CA GLN A 175 -1.28 3.81 -22.11
C GLN A 175 -1.51 3.24 -20.70
N ARG A 176 -2.67 2.62 -20.49
CA ARG A 176 -3.08 1.94 -19.25
C ARG A 176 -3.15 2.85 -18.01
N VAL A 177 -3.26 4.16 -18.19
CA VAL A 177 -3.38 5.11 -17.06
C VAL A 177 -4.69 4.88 -16.28
N GLY A 178 -5.82 4.64 -16.95
CA GLY A 178 -7.10 4.32 -16.27
C GLY A 178 -7.04 3.11 -15.31
N LYS A 179 -6.16 2.13 -15.57
CA LYS A 179 -5.96 0.97 -14.68
C LYS A 179 -5.33 1.31 -13.34
N VAL A 180 -4.69 2.48 -13.24
CA VAL A 180 -4.04 2.93 -12.01
C VAL A 180 -5.07 3.18 -10.92
N LEU A 181 -6.19 3.85 -11.22
CA LEU A 181 -7.23 4.11 -10.23
C LEU A 181 -7.98 2.83 -9.84
N GLU A 182 -8.19 1.91 -10.79
CA GLU A 182 -8.73 0.58 -10.50
C GLU A 182 -7.85 -0.17 -9.48
N ALA A 183 -6.53 -0.17 -9.68
CA ALA A 183 -5.59 -0.79 -8.74
C ALA A 183 -5.54 -0.06 -7.39
N VAL A 184 -5.61 1.28 -7.38
CA VAL A 184 -5.71 2.06 -6.14
C VAL A 184 -6.93 1.65 -5.32
N VAL A 185 -8.10 1.62 -5.95
CA VAL A 185 -9.34 1.23 -5.30
C VAL A 185 -9.23 -0.20 -4.78
N SER A 186 -8.78 -1.15 -5.62
CA SER A 186 -8.61 -2.54 -5.21
C SER A 186 -7.67 -2.68 -3.99
N SER A 187 -6.50 -2.06 -4.02
CA SER A 187 -5.54 -2.09 -2.90
C SER A 187 -6.09 -1.46 -1.62
N PHE A 188 -6.84 -0.35 -1.76
CA PHE A 188 -7.50 0.31 -0.63
C PHE A 188 -8.56 -0.61 0.01
N GLU A 189 -9.44 -1.22 -0.77
CA GLU A 189 -10.45 -2.15 -0.26
C GLU A 189 -9.81 -3.36 0.41
N GLN A 190 -8.73 -3.92 -0.17
CA GLN A 190 -7.97 -5.02 0.46
C GLN A 190 -7.37 -4.60 1.81
N SER A 191 -6.89 -3.36 1.93
CA SER A 191 -6.33 -2.84 3.20
C SER A 191 -7.38 -2.65 4.30
N ARG A 192 -8.65 -2.45 3.91
CA ARG A 192 -9.80 -2.26 4.82
C ARG A 192 -10.57 -3.55 5.09
N ARG A 193 -10.21 -4.64 4.43
CA ARG A 193 -10.94 -5.90 4.51
C ARG A 193 -10.95 -6.45 5.93
N ARG A 194 -12.17 -6.66 6.46
CA ARG A 194 -12.42 -7.34 7.73
C ARG A 194 -12.68 -8.82 7.51
N ILE A 195 -12.03 -9.67 8.30
CA ILE A 195 -12.22 -11.12 8.36
C ILE A 195 -12.87 -11.44 9.71
N THR A 196 -13.96 -12.20 9.69
CA THR A 196 -14.63 -12.58 10.93
C THR A 196 -13.75 -13.51 11.76
N THR A 197 -13.90 -13.48 13.10
CA THR A 197 -13.15 -14.37 14.00
C THR A 197 -13.37 -15.84 13.66
N GLY A 198 -14.58 -16.24 13.26
CA GLY A 198 -14.86 -17.62 12.82
C GLY A 198 -14.01 -18.02 11.62
N GLN A 199 -14.15 -17.31 10.50
CA GLN A 199 -13.39 -17.57 9.27
C GLN A 199 -11.88 -17.58 9.52
N LEU A 200 -11.39 -16.64 10.34
CA LEU A 200 -9.96 -16.56 10.68
C LEU A 200 -9.48 -17.80 11.43
N ASN A 201 -10.24 -18.29 12.42
CA ASN A 201 -9.85 -19.47 13.20
C ASN A 201 -10.00 -20.77 12.42
N ASP A 202 -10.96 -20.86 11.49
CA ASP A 202 -11.08 -21.97 10.55
C ASP A 202 -9.81 -22.03 9.66
N THR A 203 -9.43 -20.91 9.06
CA THR A 203 -8.20 -20.81 8.25
C THR A 203 -6.93 -21.08 9.05
N VAL A 204 -6.85 -20.64 10.32
CA VAL A 204 -5.71 -20.98 11.21
C VAL A 204 -5.65 -22.49 11.45
N SER A 205 -6.80 -23.13 11.68
CA SER A 205 -6.87 -24.58 11.89
C SER A 205 -6.42 -25.34 10.63
N GLU A 206 -6.87 -24.90 9.45
CA GLU A 206 -6.42 -25.45 8.16
C GLU A 206 -4.90 -25.28 7.97
N ALA A 207 -4.34 -24.11 8.29
CA ALA A 207 -2.90 -23.87 8.21
C ALA A 207 -2.12 -24.83 9.12
N ILE A 208 -2.57 -25.03 10.36
CA ILE A 208 -1.97 -25.97 11.31
C ILE A 208 -2.01 -27.41 10.79
N MET A 209 -3.11 -27.81 10.15
CA MET A 209 -3.25 -29.14 9.55
C MET A 209 -2.30 -29.35 8.37
N MET A 210 -2.10 -28.32 7.55
CA MET A 210 -1.23 -28.37 6.37
C MET A 210 0.25 -28.30 6.74
N ASN A 211 0.60 -27.58 7.81
CA ASN A 211 1.95 -27.50 8.34
C ASN A 211 1.91 -27.35 9.86
N ALA A 212 2.28 -28.43 10.55
CA ALA A 212 2.23 -28.49 11.99
C ALA A 212 3.10 -27.40 12.64
N PRO A 213 2.64 -26.76 13.73
CA PRO A 213 3.44 -25.81 14.50
C PRO A 213 4.78 -26.40 14.95
N PRO A 214 5.86 -25.60 14.93
CA PRO A 214 7.18 -26.07 15.32
C PRO A 214 7.24 -26.38 16.82
N SER A 215 8.30 -27.10 17.20
CA SER A 215 8.66 -27.38 18.58
C SER A 215 10.03 -26.79 18.88
N ASP A 216 10.21 -26.26 20.09
CA ASP A 216 11.53 -25.86 20.60
C ASP A 216 11.77 -26.47 21.99
N LYS A 217 12.96 -27.04 22.19
CA LYS A 217 13.38 -27.68 23.47
C LYS A 217 12.33 -28.60 24.09
N GLY A 218 11.66 -29.41 23.26
CA GLY A 218 10.63 -30.37 23.70
C GLY A 218 9.25 -29.76 24.02
N ARG A 219 9.06 -28.45 23.80
CA ARG A 219 7.76 -27.77 23.91
C ARG A 219 7.20 -27.49 22.52
N ASN A 220 5.95 -27.88 22.28
CA ASN A 220 5.27 -27.60 21.02
C ASN A 220 4.64 -26.21 21.05
N LEU A 221 4.73 -25.46 19.95
CA LEU A 221 3.94 -24.26 19.75
C LEU A 221 2.45 -24.64 19.71
N LYS A 222 1.65 -24.04 20.57
CA LYS A 222 0.19 -24.17 20.58
C LYS A 222 -0.39 -22.83 20.18
N ILE A 223 -1.14 -22.82 19.08
CA ILE A 223 -1.96 -21.68 18.67
C ILE A 223 -3.37 -21.92 19.22
N TYR A 224 -3.88 -20.97 19.99
CA TYR A 224 -5.18 -21.10 20.66
C TYR A 224 -6.31 -20.52 19.83
N PHE A 225 -6.14 -19.27 19.40
CA PHE A 225 -7.10 -18.56 18.57
C PHE A 225 -6.43 -17.34 17.95
N ALA A 226 -7.05 -16.78 16.92
CA ALA A 226 -6.66 -15.54 16.29
C ALA A 226 -7.82 -14.55 16.17
N THR A 227 -7.50 -13.26 16.12
CA THR A 227 -8.46 -12.18 15.86
C THR A 227 -7.82 -11.11 14.97
N GLN A 228 -8.63 -10.37 14.23
CA GLN A 228 -8.17 -9.19 13.48
C GLN A 228 -8.38 -7.93 14.34
N ALA A 229 -7.29 -7.36 14.85
CA ALA A 229 -7.32 -6.20 15.72
C ALA A 229 -7.64 -4.90 14.98
N SER A 230 -7.06 -4.71 13.79
CA SER A 230 -7.23 -3.48 13.01
C SER A 230 -7.20 -3.75 11.50
N VAL A 231 -7.58 -2.71 10.76
CA VAL A 231 -7.44 -2.59 9.32
C VAL A 231 -6.52 -1.42 9.01
N GLN A 232 -6.06 -1.31 7.75
CA GLN A 232 -5.15 -0.26 7.27
C GLN A 232 -3.86 -0.12 8.11
N PRO A 233 -3.01 -1.17 8.15
CA PRO A 233 -3.14 -2.45 7.44
C PRO A 233 -3.91 -3.53 8.23
N PRO A 234 -4.42 -4.58 7.56
CA PRO A 234 -4.97 -5.76 8.24
C PRO A 234 -3.97 -6.32 9.24
N THR A 235 -4.32 -6.26 10.52
CA THR A 235 -3.45 -6.67 11.62
C THR A 235 -4.12 -7.80 12.40
N PHE A 236 -3.47 -8.95 12.40
CA PHE A 236 -3.95 -10.17 13.06
C PHE A 236 -3.15 -10.41 14.32
N ILE A 237 -3.85 -10.70 15.42
CA ILE A 237 -3.25 -11.15 16.67
C ILE A 237 -3.49 -12.65 16.79
N ILE A 238 -2.42 -13.43 16.89
CA ILE A 238 -2.44 -14.88 17.05
C ILE A 238 -1.99 -15.20 18.48
N PHE A 239 -2.87 -15.81 19.26
CA PHE A 239 -2.58 -16.15 20.65
C PHE A 239 -1.93 -17.52 20.75
N VAL A 240 -0.74 -17.55 21.34
CA VAL A 240 0.10 -18.74 21.46
C VAL A 240 0.45 -19.04 22.92
N ASN A 241 0.99 -20.23 23.19
CA ASN A 241 1.51 -20.58 24.50
C ASN A 241 2.83 -19.88 24.83
N ASP A 242 3.72 -19.73 23.86
CA ASP A 242 5.04 -19.15 24.04
C ASP A 242 5.53 -18.53 22.71
N THR A 243 5.62 -17.20 22.67
CA THR A 243 6.07 -16.44 21.50
C THR A 243 7.52 -16.72 21.15
N GLU A 244 8.36 -17.18 22.09
CA GLU A 244 9.76 -17.50 21.81
C GLU A 244 9.91 -18.73 20.90
N ILE A 245 8.89 -19.59 20.83
CA ILE A 245 8.87 -20.77 19.95
C ILE A 245 8.52 -20.38 18.50
N VAL A 246 7.93 -19.19 18.28
CA VAL A 246 7.51 -18.75 16.94
C VAL A 246 8.74 -18.33 16.15
N HIS A 247 9.21 -19.23 15.28
CA HIS A 247 10.29 -18.93 14.35
C HIS A 247 9.79 -18.14 13.14
N PHE A 248 10.63 -17.24 12.59
CA PHE A 248 10.28 -16.38 11.45
C PHE A 248 9.77 -17.15 10.22
N SER A 249 10.25 -18.37 10.01
CA SER A 249 9.81 -19.22 8.90
C SER A 249 8.34 -19.65 9.05
N TYR A 250 7.88 -19.88 10.28
CA TYR A 250 6.50 -20.24 10.56
C TYR A 250 5.58 -19.02 10.49
N GLU A 251 6.05 -17.86 10.95
CA GLU A 251 5.37 -16.58 10.74
C GLU A 251 5.15 -16.30 9.24
N ARG A 252 6.20 -16.41 8.42
CA ARG A 252 6.11 -16.25 6.96
C ARG A 252 5.18 -17.28 6.30
N TYR A 253 5.20 -18.52 6.78
CA TYR A 253 4.27 -19.54 6.34
C TYR A 253 2.81 -19.13 6.61
N MET A 254 2.50 -18.69 7.83
CA MET A 254 1.17 -18.22 8.22
C MET A 254 0.75 -17.01 7.41
N GLU A 255 1.66 -16.05 7.18
CA GLU A 255 1.40 -14.86 6.35
C GLU A 255 0.99 -15.27 4.94
N ASN A 256 1.78 -16.13 4.29
CA ASN A 256 1.50 -16.64 2.95
C ASN A 256 0.18 -17.43 2.90
N PHE A 257 -0.13 -18.20 3.94
CA PHE A 257 -1.39 -18.93 4.01
C PHE A 257 -2.59 -17.98 4.11
N PHE A 258 -2.48 -16.92 4.91
CA PHE A 258 -3.52 -15.89 5.03
C PHE A 258 -3.71 -15.14 3.72
N ARG A 259 -2.61 -14.76 3.04
CA ARG A 259 -2.69 -14.12 1.72
C ARG A 259 -3.35 -15.03 0.69
N LYS A 260 -3.01 -16.31 0.66
CA LYS A 260 -3.65 -17.28 -0.25
C LYS A 260 -5.14 -17.45 0.04
N SER A 261 -5.55 -17.41 1.30
CA SER A 261 -6.92 -17.66 1.74
C SER A 261 -7.82 -16.43 1.60
N PHE A 262 -7.28 -15.24 1.88
CA PHE A 262 -8.05 -14.01 2.00
C PHE A 262 -7.66 -12.92 0.99
N GLY A 263 -6.61 -13.11 0.19
CA GLY A 263 -6.09 -12.10 -0.74
C GLY A 263 -5.09 -11.16 -0.09
N PHE A 264 -5.47 -9.89 0.10
CA PHE A 264 -4.56 -8.82 0.54
C PHE A 264 -3.51 -8.41 -0.51
N GLU A 265 -3.82 -8.58 -1.79
CA GLU A 265 -3.04 -7.95 -2.86
C GLU A 265 -3.05 -6.42 -2.67
N GLY A 266 -1.88 -5.81 -2.80
CA GLY A 266 -1.71 -4.37 -2.66
C GLY A 266 -1.61 -3.85 -1.23
N THR A 267 -1.71 -4.69 -0.19
CA THR A 267 -1.54 -4.26 1.21
C THR A 267 -0.59 -5.18 1.99
N PRO A 268 0.28 -4.62 2.85
CA PRO A 268 0.93 -5.45 3.87
C PRO A 268 -0.13 -6.00 4.82
N ILE A 269 0.16 -7.15 5.43
CA ILE A 269 -0.55 -7.64 6.60
C ILE A 269 0.42 -7.73 7.77
N ARG A 270 -0.08 -7.53 9.00
CA ARG A 270 0.73 -7.64 10.22
C ARG A 270 0.28 -8.86 11.00
N LEU A 271 1.19 -9.79 11.26
CA LEU A 271 0.97 -10.90 12.18
C LEU A 271 1.66 -10.58 13.50
N ILE A 272 0.88 -10.56 14.58
CA ILE A 272 1.39 -10.30 15.93
C ILE A 272 1.09 -11.52 16.78
N PHE A 273 2.14 -12.22 17.20
CA PHE A 273 2.00 -13.32 18.14
C PHE A 273 1.99 -12.79 19.57
N ARG A 274 1.06 -13.28 20.39
CA ARG A 274 0.98 -12.92 21.82
C ARG A 274 0.82 -14.14 22.69
N ASN A 275 1.53 -14.18 23.81
CA ASN A 275 1.26 -15.17 24.84
C ASN A 275 -0.16 -15.00 25.35
N ARG A 276 -0.95 -16.08 25.32
CA ARG A 276 -2.23 -16.12 26.03
C ARG A 276 -1.93 -15.90 27.50
N LYS A 277 -2.49 -14.84 28.10
CA LYS A 277 -2.47 -14.70 29.56
C LYS A 277 -3.10 -15.96 30.14
N LYS A 278 -2.37 -16.67 31.00
CA LYS A 278 -3.01 -17.66 31.86
C LYS A 278 -4.00 -16.85 32.69
N ASP A 279 -5.28 -17.17 32.59
CA ASP A 279 -6.23 -16.70 33.58
C ASP A 279 -5.67 -17.14 34.93
N SER A 280 -5.19 -16.17 35.71
CA SER A 280 -4.84 -16.40 37.10
C SER A 280 -6.12 -16.86 37.76
N GLU A 281 -6.16 -18.15 38.07
CA GLU A 281 -7.20 -18.83 38.84
C GLU A 281 -7.64 -17.91 40.01
N GLN A 282 -8.93 -17.52 40.00
CA GLN A 282 -9.65 -17.14 41.21
C GLN A 282 -10.42 -18.36 41.69
#